data_AF-A0A232EHN2-F1
#
_entry.id   AF-A0A232EHN2-F1
#
_cell.length_a   1.000
_cell.length_b   1.000
_cell.length_c   1.000
_cell.angle_alpha   90.00
_cell.angle_beta   90.00
_cell.angle_gamma   90.00
#
_symmetry.space_group_name_H-M   'P 1'
#
loop_
_entity.id
_entity.type
_entity.pdbx_description
1 polymer ?
#
loop_
_entity_poly.entity_id
_entity_poly.type
_entity_poly.pdbx_seq_one_letter_code
_entity_poly.pdbx_strand_id
1 'polypeptide(L)'
;KQHKVKNADGVFSHKEPLIPCSTYKPGEDDLQTIDFIRRFKVDLLETRYPGVLRVKGSNRLQTAYRLEKEADFSLLTSEFFPTGIPEEFSFICTLKVRKIQKSQWQIIRITNMKDDPQFMVTLDPINQQLEVSLINQKGSLNALSFPATQ
;
A
#
# COMPACT_ATOMS: atom_id res chain seq x y z
N LYS A 1 29.14 6.03 -1.01
CA LYS A 1 30.03 4.84 -1.15
C LYS A 1 29.20 3.69 -1.73
N GLN A 2 29.35 3.40 -3.02
CA GLN A 2 28.63 2.29 -3.68
C GLN A 2 29.19 0.95 -3.18
N HIS A 3 28.32 0.03 -2.76
CA HIS A 3 28.72 -1.31 -2.30
C HIS A 3 28.95 -2.20 -3.52
N LYS A 4 30.22 -2.57 -3.76
CA LYS A 4 30.65 -3.42 -4.86
C LYS A 4 30.74 -4.86 -4.33
N VAL A 5 29.83 -5.74 -4.75
CA VAL A 5 29.91 -7.18 -4.43
C VAL A 5 30.58 -7.89 -5.61
N LYS A 6 31.67 -8.62 -5.34
CA LYS A 6 32.34 -9.48 -6.34
C LYS A 6 31.65 -10.84 -6.37
N ASN A 7 31.22 -11.28 -7.56
CA ASN A 7 30.84 -12.68 -7.79
C ASN A 7 32.06 -13.49 -8.28
N ALA A 8 31.97 -14.82 -8.20
CA ALA A 8 33.06 -15.77 -8.45
C ALA A 8 33.65 -15.72 -9.87
N ASP A 9 32.99 -15.02 -10.80
CA ASP A 9 33.33 -15.01 -12.23
C ASP A 9 34.09 -13.73 -12.64
N GLY A 10 34.47 -12.89 -11.68
CA GLY A 10 35.27 -11.67 -11.91
C GLY A 10 34.51 -10.50 -12.59
N VAL A 11 33.24 -10.68 -12.94
CA VAL A 11 32.38 -9.63 -13.51
C VAL A 11 31.86 -8.73 -12.40
N PHE A 12 32.15 -7.43 -12.51
CA PHE A 12 31.52 -6.42 -11.67
C PHE A 12 30.08 -6.19 -12.12
N SER A 13 29.14 -6.89 -11.47
CA SER A 13 27.72 -6.57 -11.65
C SER A 13 27.44 -5.26 -10.92
N HIS A 14 27.16 -4.20 -11.67
CA HIS A 14 26.44 -3.06 -11.11
C HIS A 14 25.08 -3.61 -10.67
N LYS A 15 24.82 -3.69 -9.35
CA LYS A 15 23.44 -3.77 -8.88
C LYS A 15 22.85 -2.39 -9.16
N GLU A 16 22.31 -2.21 -10.35
CA GLU A 16 21.40 -1.11 -10.60
C GLU A 16 20.34 -1.17 -9.49
N PRO A 17 20.00 -0.03 -8.87
CA PRO A 17 18.90 0.00 -7.93
C PRO A 17 17.69 -0.58 -8.65
N LEU A 18 17.11 -1.66 -8.12
CA LEU A 18 15.88 -2.24 -8.65
C LEU A 18 14.79 -1.17 -8.47
N ILE A 19 14.56 -0.38 -9.53
CA ILE A 19 13.44 0.55 -9.59
C ILE A 19 12.18 -0.31 -9.55
N PRO A 20 11.24 -0.09 -8.62
CA PRO A 20 10.03 -0.89 -8.55
C PRO A 20 9.23 -0.74 -9.85
N CYS A 21 8.68 -1.85 -10.33
CA CYS A 21 7.99 -1.96 -11.63
C CYS A 21 8.87 -1.72 -12.88
N SER A 22 10.21 -1.71 -12.77
CA SER A 22 11.14 -1.49 -13.91
C SER A 22 11.18 -2.58 -14.99
N THR A 23 10.51 -3.71 -14.75
CA THR A 23 10.47 -4.86 -15.67
C THR A 23 9.21 -4.88 -16.52
N TYR A 24 8.34 -3.86 -16.45
CA TYR A 24 7.13 -3.81 -17.26
C TYR A 24 7.44 -3.86 -18.76
N LYS A 25 6.92 -4.87 -19.44
CA LYS A 25 6.86 -4.96 -20.90
C LYS A 25 5.41 -5.05 -21.33
N PRO A 26 4.96 -4.26 -22.32
CA PRO A 26 3.60 -4.37 -22.85
C PRO A 26 3.28 -5.81 -23.28
N GLY A 27 2.28 -6.44 -22.65
CA GLY A 27 1.89 -7.83 -22.90
C GLY A 27 2.34 -8.84 -21.85
N GLU A 28 3.16 -8.45 -20.86
CA GLU A 28 3.45 -9.27 -19.68
C GLU A 28 2.45 -8.93 -18.56
N ASP A 29 1.75 -9.96 -18.05
CA ASP A 29 0.75 -9.85 -16.96
C ASP A 29 1.38 -9.96 -15.56
N ASP A 30 2.69 -10.22 -15.50
CA ASP A 30 3.42 -10.47 -14.25
C ASP A 30 3.97 -9.18 -13.62
N LEU A 31 3.11 -8.18 -13.43
CA LEU A 31 3.45 -6.99 -12.67
C LEU A 31 3.67 -7.32 -11.19
N GLN A 32 4.65 -6.66 -10.58
CA GLN A 32 4.94 -6.83 -9.15
C GLN A 32 3.74 -6.38 -8.31
N THR A 33 3.11 -7.33 -7.62
CA THR A 33 1.95 -7.07 -6.75
C THR A 33 2.34 -7.20 -5.28
N ILE A 34 1.97 -6.20 -4.49
CA ILE A 34 2.10 -6.25 -3.03
C ILE A 34 0.74 -6.56 -2.42
N ASP A 35 0.62 -7.75 -1.84
CA ASP A 35 -0.54 -8.16 -1.07
C ASP A 35 -0.32 -7.87 0.42
N PHE A 36 -0.95 -6.80 0.92
CA PHE A 36 -0.84 -6.40 2.33
C PHE A 36 -1.35 -7.48 3.29
N ILE A 37 -2.43 -8.20 2.94
CA ILE A 37 -2.98 -9.27 3.81
C ILE A 37 -1.92 -10.33 4.08
N ARG A 38 -1.23 -10.78 3.02
CA ARG A 38 -0.13 -11.75 3.13
C ARG A 38 1.08 -11.19 3.85
N ARG A 39 1.41 -9.90 3.66
CA ARG A 39 2.57 -9.26 4.32
C ARG A 39 2.40 -9.18 5.83
N PHE A 40 1.21 -8.84 6.30
CA PHE A 40 0.88 -8.88 7.72
C PHE A 40 0.57 -10.29 8.24
N LYS A 41 0.57 -11.29 7.34
CA LYS A 41 0.33 -12.71 7.66
C LYS A 41 -0.98 -12.95 8.41
N VAL A 42 -1.99 -12.09 8.18
CA VAL A 42 -3.29 -12.21 8.86
C VAL A 42 -4.12 -13.37 8.30
N ASP A 43 -3.74 -13.91 7.14
CA ASP A 43 -4.32 -15.07 6.49
C ASP A 43 -3.83 -16.41 7.07
N LEU A 44 -2.67 -16.43 7.72
CA LEU A 44 -2.13 -17.64 8.35
C LEU A 44 -2.98 -18.08 9.54
N LEU A 45 -3.38 -19.35 9.56
CA LEU A 45 -4.24 -19.92 10.61
C LEU A 45 -3.56 -19.97 11.98
N GLU A 46 -2.24 -20.14 11.99
CA GLU A 46 -1.44 -20.27 13.21
C GLU A 46 -1.11 -18.93 13.86
N THR A 47 -1.25 -17.83 13.12
CA THR A 47 -0.89 -16.48 13.57
C THR A 47 -2.14 -15.74 14.03
N ARG A 48 -2.13 -15.27 15.28
CA ARG A 48 -3.12 -14.27 15.75
C ARG A 48 -2.49 -12.89 15.67
N TYR A 49 -3.02 -12.04 14.80
CA TYR A 49 -2.62 -10.64 14.74
C TYR A 49 -3.43 -9.84 15.79
N PRO A 50 -2.78 -9.12 16.71
CA PRO A 50 -3.48 -8.35 17.75
C PRO A 50 -4.49 -7.36 17.14
N GLY A 51 -5.69 -7.30 17.72
CA GLY A 51 -6.76 -6.41 17.24
C GLY A 51 -7.40 -6.84 15.91
N VAL A 52 -7.15 -8.04 15.39
CA VAL A 52 -7.70 -8.49 14.11
C VAL A 52 -8.57 -9.73 14.30
N LEU A 53 -9.75 -9.72 13.68
CA LEU A 53 -10.69 -10.83 13.72
C LEU A 53 -11.05 -11.31 12.31
N ARG A 54 -10.98 -12.62 12.10
CA ARG A 54 -11.42 -13.27 10.86
C ARG A 54 -12.94 -13.34 10.84
N VAL A 55 -13.55 -12.81 9.79
CA VAL A 55 -15.01 -12.76 9.61
C VAL A 55 -15.38 -13.16 8.18
N LYS A 56 -16.66 -13.44 7.95
CA LYS A 56 -17.19 -13.62 6.59
C LYS A 56 -17.03 -12.31 5.79
N GLY A 57 -16.49 -12.41 4.58
CA GLY A 57 -16.25 -11.32 3.65
C GLY A 57 -17.48 -10.99 2.80
N SER A 58 -17.25 -10.65 1.52
CA SER A 58 -18.32 -10.25 0.61
C SER A 58 -19.35 -11.37 0.37
N ASN A 59 -18.90 -12.63 0.43
CA ASN A 59 -19.74 -13.81 0.27
C ASN A 59 -19.36 -14.91 1.28
N ARG A 60 -20.01 -16.10 1.21
CA ARG A 60 -19.79 -17.21 2.15
C ARG A 60 -18.42 -17.88 2.03
N LEU A 61 -17.78 -17.78 0.87
CA LEU A 61 -16.49 -18.42 0.58
C LEU A 61 -15.31 -17.47 0.82
N GLN A 62 -15.56 -16.15 0.87
CA GLN A 62 -14.52 -15.15 1.12
C GLN A 62 -14.37 -14.85 2.61
N THR A 63 -13.11 -14.78 3.06
CA THR A 63 -12.75 -14.31 4.41
C THR A 63 -12.41 -12.82 4.33
N ALA A 64 -12.88 -12.03 5.29
CA ALA A 64 -12.43 -10.67 5.53
C ALA A 64 -11.81 -10.54 6.92
N TYR A 65 -11.01 -9.50 7.10
CA TYR A 65 -10.30 -9.22 8.35
C TYR A 65 -10.88 -7.95 8.95
N ARG A 66 -11.54 -8.10 10.10
CA ARG A 66 -12.09 -6.98 10.87
C ARG A 66 -10.96 -6.40 11.73
N LEU A 67 -10.71 -5.11 11.56
CA LEU A 67 -9.72 -4.37 12.31
C LEU A 67 -10.42 -3.73 13.51
N GLU A 68 -9.94 -4.03 14.71
CA GLU A 68 -10.33 -3.39 15.97
C GLU A 68 -9.39 -2.20 16.26
N LYS A 69 -9.69 -1.43 17.30
CA LYS A 69 -8.99 -0.17 17.61
C LYS A 69 -7.50 -0.36 17.90
N GLU A 70 -7.12 -1.51 18.44
CA GLU A 70 -5.75 -1.84 18.84
C GLU A 70 -4.91 -2.43 17.70
N ALA A 71 -5.48 -2.59 16.50
CA ALA A 71 -4.76 -3.14 15.37
C ALA A 71 -3.83 -2.09 14.75
N ASP A 72 -2.54 -2.42 14.66
CA ASP A 72 -1.52 -1.60 14.01
C ASP A 72 -1.07 -2.28 12.71
N PHE A 73 -1.21 -1.58 11.58
CA PHE A 73 -0.85 -2.07 10.25
C PHE A 73 0.20 -1.16 9.60
N SER A 74 1.35 -1.04 10.26
CA SER A 74 2.47 -0.23 9.79
C SER A 74 3.58 -1.11 9.22
N LEU A 75 4.10 -0.75 8.04
CA LEU A 75 5.24 -1.40 7.40
C LEU A 75 6.23 -0.35 6.89
N LEU A 76 7.50 -0.71 6.83
CA LEU A 76 8.51 0.15 6.23
C LEU A 76 8.38 0.10 4.70
N THR A 77 8.09 1.25 4.09
CA THR A 77 8.00 1.40 2.64
C THR A 77 9.26 0.89 1.92
N SER A 78 10.44 1.04 2.55
CA SER A 78 11.72 0.58 1.99
C SER A 78 11.86 -0.94 1.84
N GLU A 79 11.02 -1.74 2.51
CA GLU A 79 11.01 -3.20 2.35
C GLU A 79 10.47 -3.63 0.97
N PHE A 80 9.69 -2.77 0.32
CA PHE A 80 9.03 -3.06 -0.95
C PHE A 80 9.39 -2.06 -2.06
N PHE A 81 9.70 -0.83 -1.67
CA PHE A 81 10.00 0.29 -2.54
C PHE A 81 11.33 0.93 -2.12
N PRO A 82 12.46 0.21 -2.26
CA PRO A 82 13.76 0.66 -1.75
C PRO A 82 14.24 1.96 -2.39
N THR A 83 13.74 2.30 -3.58
CA THR A 83 14.05 3.53 -4.31
C THR A 83 12.90 4.54 -4.29
N GLY A 84 11.88 4.33 -3.45
CA GLY A 84 10.66 5.15 -3.41
C GLY A 84 9.49 4.54 -4.18
N ILE A 85 8.31 5.14 -4.00
CA ILE A 85 7.05 4.71 -4.63
C ILE A 85 7.19 4.83 -6.17
N PRO A 86 6.68 3.86 -6.96
CA PRO A 86 6.65 3.96 -8.41
C PRO A 86 5.94 5.21 -8.92
N GLU A 87 6.34 5.70 -10.10
CA GLU A 87 5.63 6.79 -10.80
C GLU A 87 4.21 6.36 -11.22
N GLU A 88 4.07 5.10 -11.65
CA GLU A 88 2.81 4.51 -12.06
C GLU A 88 2.53 3.25 -11.23
N PHE A 89 1.35 3.17 -10.63
CA PHE A 89 0.88 2.00 -9.91
C PHE A 89 -0.65 1.97 -9.85
N SER A 90 -1.19 0.81 -9.51
CA SER A 90 -2.60 0.66 -9.14
C SER A 90 -2.72 0.34 -7.65
N PHE A 91 -3.73 0.92 -7.01
CA PHE A 91 -4.12 0.57 -5.65
C PHE A 91 -5.52 -0.04 -5.69
N ILE A 92 -5.64 -1.26 -5.19
CA ILE A 92 -6.90 -2.01 -5.20
C ILE A 92 -7.21 -2.43 -3.76
N CYS A 93 -8.42 -2.14 -3.30
CA CYS A 93 -8.89 -2.60 -2.01
C CYS A 93 -10.39 -2.92 -2.07
N THR A 94 -10.84 -3.79 -1.16
CA THR A 94 -12.26 -4.04 -0.93
C THR A 94 -12.51 -3.91 0.56
N LEU A 95 -13.35 -2.96 0.95
CA LEU A 95 -13.59 -2.61 2.34
C LEU A 95 -15.09 -2.57 2.65
N LYS A 96 -15.40 -2.79 3.93
CA LYS A 96 -16.76 -2.61 4.47
C LYS A 96 -16.70 -1.79 5.74
N VAL A 97 -17.30 -0.61 5.68
CA VAL A 97 -17.48 0.26 6.85
C VAL A 97 -18.72 -0.19 7.62
N ARG A 98 -18.59 -0.53 8.91
CA ARG A 98 -19.74 -0.96 9.74
C ARG A 98 -20.56 0.20 10.30
N LYS A 99 -19.90 1.30 10.63
CA LYS A 99 -20.50 2.52 11.17
C LYS A 99 -19.97 3.69 10.38
N ILE A 100 -20.87 4.56 9.92
CA ILE A 100 -20.50 5.81 9.27
C ILE A 100 -19.57 6.57 10.22
N GLN A 101 -18.34 6.80 9.77
CA GLN A 101 -17.39 7.59 10.53
C GLN A 101 -17.81 9.05 10.42
N LYS A 102 -17.79 9.77 11.54
CA LYS A 102 -18.13 11.21 11.59
C LYS A 102 -16.94 12.10 11.26
N SER A 103 -15.86 11.51 10.76
CA SER A 103 -14.62 12.18 10.38
C SER A 103 -14.04 11.51 9.14
N GLN A 104 -13.20 12.25 8.44
CA GLN A 104 -12.33 11.69 7.41
C GLN A 104 -11.41 10.63 8.02
N TRP A 105 -11.05 9.64 7.21
CA TRP A 105 -10.08 8.60 7.60
C TRP A 105 -9.37 8.04 6.38
N GLN A 106 -8.15 7.56 6.57
CA GLN A 106 -7.32 7.05 5.48
C GLN A 106 -7.43 5.54 5.37
N ILE A 107 -7.68 5.04 4.16
CA ILE A 107 -7.59 3.61 3.84
C ILE A 107 -6.12 3.17 3.83
N ILE A 108 -5.25 4.01 3.27
CA ILE A 108 -3.81 3.84 3.22
C ILE A 108 -3.14 5.20 3.34
N ARG A 109 -2.01 5.26 4.04
CA ARG A 109 -1.15 6.43 4.18
C ARG A 109 0.29 5.97 4.07
N ILE A 110 1.04 6.57 3.16
CA ILE A 110 2.49 6.39 3.03
C ILE A 110 3.13 7.73 3.37
N THR A 111 4.07 7.71 4.31
CA THR A 111 4.81 8.90 4.76
C THR A 111 6.31 8.74 4.59
N ASN A 112 7.02 9.86 4.63
CA ASN A 112 8.47 9.86 4.74
C ASN A 112 8.91 9.67 6.21
N MET A 113 10.23 9.67 6.45
CA MET A 113 10.79 9.50 7.80
C MET A 113 10.44 10.63 8.79
N LYS A 114 9.91 11.77 8.32
CA LYS A 114 9.44 12.90 9.13
C LYS A 114 7.92 12.89 9.32
N ASP A 115 7.25 11.82 8.88
CA ASP A 115 5.79 11.66 8.83
C ASP A 115 5.07 12.59 7.84
N ASP A 116 5.79 13.21 6.90
CA ASP A 116 5.16 13.99 5.83
C ASP A 116 4.50 13.03 4.81
N PRO A 117 3.23 13.24 4.43
CA PRO A 117 2.51 12.38 3.49
C PRO A 117 3.14 12.40 2.09
N GLN A 118 3.29 11.20 1.51
CA GLN A 118 3.76 10.97 0.13
C GLN A 118 2.63 10.46 -0.76
N PHE A 119 1.75 9.63 -0.20
CA PHE A 119 0.56 9.10 -0.86
C PHE A 119 -0.53 8.78 0.17
N MET A 120 -1.78 9.12 -0.13
CA MET A 120 -2.93 8.83 0.72
C MET A 120 -4.17 8.52 -0.11
N VAL A 121 -4.99 7.60 0.39
CA VAL A 121 -6.37 7.43 -0.05
C VAL A 121 -7.27 7.69 1.14
N THR A 122 -8.02 8.78 1.09
CA THR A 122 -8.86 9.26 2.19
C THR A 122 -10.33 9.10 1.83
N LEU A 123 -11.09 8.48 2.72
CA LEU A 123 -12.54 8.51 2.67
C LEU A 123 -13.04 9.69 3.48
N ASP A 124 -13.87 10.51 2.85
CA ASP A 124 -14.58 11.62 3.47
C ASP A 124 -16.09 11.36 3.45
N PRO A 125 -16.64 10.78 4.53
CA PRO A 125 -18.07 10.52 4.62
C PRO A 125 -18.92 11.79 4.76
N ILE A 126 -18.33 12.91 5.20
CA ILE A 126 -19.05 14.17 5.42
C ILE A 126 -19.38 14.80 4.06
N ASN A 127 -18.37 14.90 3.20
CA ASN A 127 -18.51 15.45 1.85
C ASN A 127 -18.88 14.38 0.80
N GLN A 128 -19.05 13.12 1.24
CA GLN A 128 -19.36 11.97 0.38
C GLN A 128 -18.39 11.85 -0.81
N GLN A 129 -17.09 11.91 -0.51
CA GLN A 129 -16.05 11.83 -1.53
C GLN A 129 -14.91 10.90 -1.11
N LEU A 130 -14.23 10.38 -2.12
CA LEU A 130 -12.94 9.73 -2.00
C LEU A 130 -11.87 10.73 -2.46
N GLU A 131 -10.85 10.95 -1.65
CA GLU A 131 -9.71 11.77 -2.04
C GLU A 131 -8.48 10.88 -2.25
N VAL A 132 -7.76 11.11 -3.35
CA VAL A 132 -6.45 10.54 -3.60
C VAL A 132 -5.43 11.67 -3.58
N SER A 133 -4.50 11.62 -2.63
CA SER A 133 -3.46 12.64 -2.47
C SER A 133 -2.09 12.03 -2.77
N LEU A 134 -1.27 12.71 -3.58
CA LEU A 134 0.09 12.27 -3.96
C LEU A 134 1.04 13.45 -4.11
N ILE A 135 2.32 13.22 -3.83
CA ILE A 135 3.35 14.24 -4.02
C ILE A 135 3.65 14.43 -5.51
N ASN A 136 3.62 15.67 -5.97
CA ASN A 136 3.95 16.00 -7.35
C ASN A 136 5.47 16.11 -7.56
N GLN A 137 5.90 16.31 -8.81
CA GLN A 137 7.31 16.46 -9.18
C GLN A 137 8.02 17.65 -8.47
N LYS A 138 7.27 18.62 -7.95
CA LYS A 138 7.79 19.77 -7.19
C LYS A 138 7.87 19.51 -5.68
N GLY A 139 7.52 18.31 -5.23
CA GLY A 139 7.51 17.95 -3.82
C GLY A 139 6.29 18.45 -3.04
N SER A 140 5.23 18.94 -3.71
CA SER A 140 4.00 19.39 -3.03
C SER A 140 2.93 18.30 -3.09
N LEU A 141 2.18 18.13 -2.01
CA LEU A 141 1.04 17.21 -1.97
C LEU A 141 -0.13 17.81 -2.77
N ASN A 142 -0.55 17.11 -3.81
CA ASN A 142 -1.76 17.42 -4.56
C ASN A 142 -2.85 16.42 -4.20
N ALA A 143 -4.11 16.83 -4.26
CA ALA A 143 -5.27 15.98 -3.99
C ALA A 143 -6.25 15.99 -5.17
N LEU A 144 -6.80 14.83 -5.48
CA LEU A 144 -7.89 14.64 -6.43
C LEU A 144 -9.10 14.10 -5.67
N SER A 145 -10.24 14.78 -5.79
CA SER A 145 -11.50 14.38 -5.13
C SER A 145 -12.46 13.75 -6.13
N PHE A 146 -13.02 12.61 -5.74
CA PHE A 146 -13.98 11.84 -6.51
C PHE A 146 -15.28 11.77 -5.69
N PRO A 147 -16.36 12.45 -6.10
CA PRO A 147 -17.63 12.38 -5.39
C PRO A 147 -18.24 10.98 -5.52
N ALA A 148 -18.98 10.54 -4.51
CA ALA A 148 -19.77 9.34 -4.58
C ALA A 148 -20.77 9.44 -5.74
N THR A 149 -20.77 8.44 -6.62
CA THR A 149 -21.77 8.36 -7.68
C THR A 149 -23.11 7.96 -7.04
N GLN A 150 -24.16 8.75 -7.29
CA GLN A 150 -25.51 8.48 -6.81
C GLN A 150 -26.15 7.28 -7.52
#